data_AF-A0A938LIT9-F1
#
_entry.id   AF-A0A938LIT9-F1
#
_cell.length_a   1.000
_cell.length_b   1.000
_cell.length_c   1.000
_cell.angle_alpha   90.00
_cell.angle_beta   90.00
_cell.angle_gamma   90.00
#
_symmetry.space_group_name_H-M   'P 1'
#
loop_
_entity.id
_entity.type
_entity.pdbx_description
1 polymer ?
#
loop_
_entity_poly.entity_id
_entity_poly.type
_entity_poly.pdbx_seq_one_letter_code
_entity_poly.pdbx_strand_id
1 'polypeptide(L)'
;MKTLRLLAMLLIAALPFLPLAMASFAAAPATKAAAPPRAAPAAEAPAAAAPAADAAAELVRTADEVAKDVEAIRGWKFKQPVKKKLVTPQEGLAWLRAEIEKQAPADLLARKQLFLRTVGLLPADCDLKKTLLGLLESQLAGYYDTDTKTLCIVRRDNVKPFGLVERIMLAHELGHALDDQHADLKKFLETHGGHTEDGDLAASSVSEGSATALMMRYMMRLQLSGRLDIAELLQFNQEEEAKNRAFFEAPRYFTSLLGAYMCGMNFLAKGNFATLLLGDRDVGQEFLAAVKDPPRSTEQILHPEKYWDAAARDEPVLVSDDDMRKLLASAGRFVVHADTVGEMLCAILTTPKDAKADPLAMAMSAYWTNPAAAGWGGDRFFLLAAGSSAEEAGKSLRDPRAAWLTFWDTEKDRDEFLAACEQAPAPGRAAVKVGSLGAAFFYGFADAERQAVTAKLEKSPPRMTRAAKPWSPWAM
;
A
#
# COMPACT_ATOMS: atom_id res chain seq x y z
N MET A 1 17.06 -3.51 7.61
CA MET A 1 16.58 -4.64 6.79
C MET A 1 15.42 -4.08 6.00
N LYS A 2 15.36 -4.19 4.67
CA LYS A 2 14.32 -3.59 3.81
C LYS A 2 13.15 -4.57 3.67
N THR A 3 11.91 -4.10 3.53
CA THR A 3 10.70 -4.94 3.42
C THR A 3 10.28 -5.18 1.97
N LEU A 4 9.56 -6.29 1.77
CA LEU A 4 9.01 -6.75 0.48
C LEU A 4 8.01 -5.76 -0.19
N ARG A 5 7.38 -4.86 0.56
CA ARG A 5 6.29 -3.99 0.05
C ARG A 5 6.78 -2.71 -0.63
N LEU A 6 7.98 -2.24 -0.29
CA LEU A 6 8.53 -0.98 -0.80
C LEU A 6 8.57 -0.92 -2.34
N LEU A 7 8.72 -2.09 -2.97
CA LEU A 7 8.77 -2.21 -4.41
C LEU A 7 7.42 -2.54 -5.04
N ALA A 8 6.61 -3.41 -4.42
CA ALA A 8 5.30 -3.81 -4.96
C ALA A 8 4.41 -2.59 -5.31
N MET A 9 4.65 -1.46 -4.65
CA MET A 9 3.93 -0.20 -4.85
C MET A 9 4.52 0.66 -5.98
N LEU A 10 5.85 0.76 -6.13
CA LEU A 10 6.49 1.47 -7.26
C LEU A 10 6.36 0.76 -8.62
N LEU A 11 5.63 -0.37 -8.68
CA LEU A 11 5.70 -1.36 -9.75
C LEU A 11 4.43 -1.54 -10.58
N ILE A 12 3.33 -0.94 -10.15
CA ILE A 12 2.04 -1.17 -10.79
C ILE A 12 1.57 0.15 -11.36
N ALA A 13 1.69 0.28 -12.69
CA ALA A 13 0.82 1.16 -13.44
C ALA A 13 -0.63 0.84 -13.06
N ALA A 14 -1.42 1.86 -12.74
CA ALA A 14 -2.73 1.79 -12.10
C ALA A 14 -3.86 1.11 -12.95
N LEU A 15 -3.61 -0.10 -13.41
CA LEU A 15 -4.46 -0.91 -14.26
C LEU A 15 -5.70 -1.50 -13.59
N PRO A 16 -5.63 -2.03 -12.35
CA PRO A 16 -6.84 -2.48 -11.66
C PRO A 16 -7.70 -1.30 -11.18
N PHE A 17 -7.26 -0.05 -11.39
CA PHE A 17 -7.85 1.19 -10.86
C PHE A 17 -8.71 1.94 -11.89
N LEU A 18 -8.50 1.73 -13.20
CA LEU A 18 -9.33 2.29 -14.26
C LEU A 18 -10.84 2.00 -14.09
N PRO A 19 -11.26 0.79 -13.65
CA PRO A 19 -12.67 0.46 -13.43
C PRO A 19 -13.28 1.22 -12.25
N LEU A 20 -12.49 1.44 -11.19
CA LEU A 20 -12.87 2.14 -9.96
C LEU A 20 -13.05 3.64 -10.19
N ALA A 21 -12.14 4.26 -10.95
CA ALA A 21 -12.23 5.67 -11.32
C ALA A 21 -13.54 5.97 -12.07
N MET A 22 -13.98 5.06 -12.95
CA MET A 22 -15.13 5.25 -13.84
C MET A 22 -16.48 5.29 -13.11
N ALA A 23 -16.63 4.58 -11.99
CA ALA A 23 -17.87 4.57 -11.22
C ALA A 23 -18.16 5.93 -10.53
N SER A 24 -17.12 6.68 -10.17
CA SER A 24 -17.25 8.02 -9.59
C SER A 24 -17.63 9.11 -10.61
N PHE A 25 -17.51 8.84 -11.92
CA PHE A 25 -17.79 9.81 -12.99
C PHE A 25 -19.12 9.58 -13.72
N ALA A 26 -19.85 8.50 -13.43
CA ALA A 26 -21.16 8.22 -14.02
C ALA A 26 -22.33 9.02 -13.40
N ALA A 27 -22.08 9.82 -12.35
CA ALA A 27 -23.10 10.56 -11.60
C ALA A 27 -23.33 12.03 -12.06
N ALA A 28 -22.85 12.42 -13.24
CA ALA A 28 -23.27 13.70 -13.84
C ALA A 28 -24.58 13.49 -14.63
N PRO A 29 -25.62 14.34 -14.46
CA PRO A 29 -26.86 14.17 -15.20
C PRO A 29 -26.60 14.50 -16.66
N ALA A 30 -26.46 13.46 -17.49
CA ALA A 30 -26.48 13.63 -18.94
C ALA A 30 -27.87 14.13 -19.36
N THR A 31 -27.98 15.42 -19.67
CA THR A 31 -29.10 15.91 -20.47
C THR A 31 -29.09 15.19 -21.81
N LYS A 32 -30.04 14.28 -22.00
CA LYS A 32 -30.26 13.53 -23.24
C LYS A 32 -30.53 14.50 -24.40
N ALA A 33 -29.52 14.77 -25.21
CA ALA A 33 -29.73 15.11 -26.61
C ALA A 33 -29.41 13.86 -27.42
N ALA A 34 -30.45 13.25 -27.99
CA ALA A 34 -30.31 12.07 -28.86
C ALA A 34 -29.66 12.48 -30.18
N ALA A 35 -28.44 11.99 -30.44
CA ALA A 35 -27.86 12.00 -31.78
C ALA A 35 -28.37 10.76 -32.56
N PRO A 36 -28.60 10.88 -33.88
CA PRO A 36 -29.10 9.77 -34.69
C PRO A 36 -28.06 8.63 -34.79
N PRO A 37 -28.51 7.38 -35.02
CA PRO A 37 -27.62 6.22 -35.05
C PRO A 37 -26.65 6.34 -36.23
N ARG A 38 -25.35 6.39 -35.92
CA ARG A 38 -24.28 6.26 -36.91
C ARG A 38 -24.08 4.77 -37.18
N ALA A 39 -24.03 4.39 -38.47
CA ALA A 39 -23.76 3.02 -38.89
C ALA A 39 -22.46 2.49 -38.28
N ALA A 40 -22.48 1.23 -37.85
CA ALA A 40 -21.34 0.53 -37.30
C ALA A 40 -20.16 0.57 -38.30
N PRO A 41 -18.93 0.94 -37.88
CA PRO A 41 -17.77 0.74 -38.73
C PRO A 41 -17.52 -0.76 -38.88
N ALA A 42 -17.17 -1.16 -40.11
CA ALA A 42 -16.77 -2.52 -40.42
C ALA A 42 -15.59 -2.94 -39.54
N ALA A 43 -15.57 -4.20 -39.11
CA ALA A 43 -14.46 -4.79 -38.38
C ALA A 43 -13.16 -4.64 -39.17
N GLU A 44 -12.25 -3.78 -38.71
CA GLU A 44 -10.88 -3.73 -39.21
C GLU A 44 -10.14 -4.99 -38.75
N ALA A 45 -9.42 -5.61 -39.69
CA ALA A 45 -8.53 -6.73 -39.43
C ALA A 45 -7.49 -6.37 -38.36
N PRO A 46 -7.01 -7.34 -37.55
CA PRO A 46 -6.00 -7.08 -36.53
C PRO A 46 -4.78 -6.41 -37.17
N ALA A 47 -4.44 -5.21 -36.70
CA ALA A 47 -3.30 -4.46 -37.18
C ALA A 47 -2.03 -5.32 -37.00
N ALA A 48 -1.28 -5.52 -38.08
CA ALA A 48 0.01 -6.18 -38.02
C ALA A 48 0.91 -5.46 -37.00
N ALA A 49 1.56 -6.20 -36.12
CA ALA A 49 2.46 -5.65 -35.11
C ALA A 49 3.51 -4.75 -35.79
N ALA A 50 3.54 -3.47 -35.43
CA ALA A 50 4.55 -2.55 -35.93
C ALA A 50 5.96 -3.08 -35.59
N PRO A 51 6.97 -2.84 -36.46
CA PRO A 51 8.37 -3.17 -36.15
C PRO A 51 8.77 -2.59 -34.78
N ALA A 52 9.57 -3.32 -34.00
CA ALA A 52 9.95 -2.93 -32.64
C ALA A 52 10.63 -1.54 -32.54
N ALA A 53 11.33 -1.11 -33.61
CA ALA A 53 11.93 0.21 -33.70
C ALA A 53 10.89 1.34 -33.80
N ASP A 54 9.80 1.12 -34.55
CA ASP A 54 8.72 2.08 -34.72
C ASP A 54 7.90 2.21 -33.43
N ALA A 55 7.67 1.09 -32.74
CA ALA A 55 7.01 1.09 -31.42
C ALA A 55 7.82 1.83 -30.35
N ALA A 56 9.15 1.70 -30.35
CA ALA A 56 10.02 2.40 -29.41
C ALA A 56 10.05 3.92 -29.69
N ALA A 57 10.08 4.33 -30.96
CA ALA A 57 10.00 5.75 -31.32
C ALA A 57 8.65 6.36 -30.93
N GLU A 58 7.55 5.62 -31.14
CA GLU A 58 6.21 6.06 -30.76
C GLU A 58 6.01 6.14 -29.23
N LEU A 59 6.63 5.22 -28.46
CA LEU A 59 6.69 5.33 -26.99
C LEU A 59 7.33 6.66 -26.58
N VAL A 60 8.51 6.94 -27.12
CA VAL A 60 9.28 8.14 -26.74
C VAL A 60 8.44 9.38 -27.03
N ARG A 61 7.86 9.46 -28.23
CA ARG A 61 6.99 10.57 -28.64
C ARG A 61 5.80 10.74 -27.71
N THR A 62 5.06 9.66 -27.44
CA THR A 62 3.88 9.69 -26.57
C THR A 62 4.25 10.07 -25.14
N ALA A 63 5.31 9.48 -24.58
CA ALA A 63 5.77 9.82 -23.25
C ALA A 63 6.21 11.29 -23.15
N ASP A 64 6.83 11.86 -24.19
CA ASP A 64 7.16 13.29 -24.22
C ASP A 64 5.93 14.21 -24.34
N GLU A 65 4.87 13.77 -25.00
CA GLU A 65 3.58 14.47 -24.99
C GLU A 65 2.96 14.44 -23.59
N VAL A 66 2.86 13.26 -22.98
CA VAL A 66 2.28 13.07 -21.63
C VAL A 66 3.13 13.80 -20.59
N ALA A 67 4.45 13.85 -20.73
CA ALA A 67 5.33 14.58 -19.81
C ALA A 67 4.99 16.07 -19.75
N LYS A 68 4.58 16.70 -20.87
CA LYS A 68 4.14 18.10 -20.88
C LYS A 68 2.84 18.29 -20.09
N ASP A 69 1.91 17.35 -20.21
CA ASP A 69 0.66 17.36 -19.44
C ASP A 69 0.94 17.15 -17.95
N VAL A 70 1.84 16.22 -17.60
CA VAL A 70 2.32 15.95 -16.23
C VAL A 70 2.90 17.22 -15.60
N GLU A 71 3.82 17.91 -16.29
CA GLU A 71 4.37 19.19 -15.82
C GLU A 71 3.28 20.26 -15.66
N ALA A 72 2.32 20.32 -16.58
CA ALA A 72 1.23 21.30 -16.54
C ALA A 72 0.19 20.99 -15.45
N ILE A 73 0.04 19.73 -15.03
CA ILE A 73 -0.82 19.33 -13.90
C ILE A 73 -0.11 19.62 -12.59
N ARG A 74 1.17 19.26 -12.51
CA ARG A 74 2.00 19.39 -11.30
C ARG A 74 2.48 20.82 -11.05
N GLY A 75 2.50 21.68 -12.06
CA GLY A 75 2.91 23.08 -11.89
C GLY A 75 4.42 23.31 -11.82
N TRP A 76 5.24 22.27 -12.02
CA TRP A 76 6.69 22.40 -12.13
C TRP A 76 7.27 21.49 -13.22
N LYS A 77 8.53 21.73 -13.58
CA LYS A 77 9.24 21.07 -14.67
C LYS A 77 10.04 19.86 -14.21
N PHE A 78 10.27 18.92 -15.14
CA PHE A 78 11.36 17.97 -14.99
C PHE A 78 12.69 18.73 -14.96
N LYS A 79 13.55 18.43 -13.98
CA LYS A 79 14.90 18.99 -13.87
C LYS A 79 15.84 18.42 -14.94
N GLN A 80 15.56 17.19 -15.39
CA GLN A 80 16.32 16.49 -16.41
C GLN A 80 15.42 15.56 -17.23
N PRO A 81 15.77 15.25 -18.49
CA PRO A 81 15.01 14.29 -19.29
C PRO A 81 14.89 12.92 -18.62
N VAL A 82 13.70 12.33 -18.67
CA VAL A 82 13.46 10.96 -18.18
C VAL A 82 13.92 9.97 -19.24
N LYS A 83 14.78 9.02 -18.86
CA LYS A 83 15.17 7.91 -19.74
C LYS A 83 13.97 7.01 -19.96
N LYS A 84 13.75 6.54 -21.19
CA LYS A 84 12.60 5.71 -21.55
C LYS A 84 13.08 4.44 -22.21
N LYS A 85 12.49 3.31 -21.83
CA LYS A 85 12.80 2.01 -22.42
C LYS A 85 11.51 1.23 -22.67
N LEU A 86 11.33 0.75 -23.89
CA LEU A 86 10.36 -0.29 -24.17
C LEU A 86 11.00 -1.64 -23.83
N VAL A 87 10.37 -2.42 -22.96
CA VAL A 87 10.84 -3.75 -22.55
C VAL A 87 9.83 -4.82 -22.96
N THR A 88 10.31 -6.02 -23.19
CA THR A 88 9.46 -7.20 -23.39
C THR A 88 8.80 -7.61 -22.06
N PRO A 89 7.66 -8.32 -22.09
CA PRO A 89 7.07 -8.92 -20.89
C PRO A 89 8.08 -9.76 -20.10
N GLN A 90 8.92 -10.54 -20.78
CA GLN A 90 9.92 -11.40 -20.14
C GLN A 90 10.99 -10.58 -19.41
N GLU A 91 11.46 -9.48 -20.01
CA GLU A 91 12.41 -8.58 -19.36
C GLU A 91 11.79 -7.88 -18.14
N GLY A 92 10.54 -7.41 -18.25
CA GLY A 92 9.82 -6.80 -17.13
C GLY A 92 9.65 -7.78 -15.96
N LEU A 93 9.23 -9.02 -16.24
CA LEU A 93 9.08 -10.08 -15.25
C LEU A 93 10.42 -10.46 -14.60
N ALA A 94 11.49 -10.55 -15.39
CA ALA A 94 12.82 -10.86 -14.88
C ALA A 94 13.32 -9.76 -13.93
N TRP A 95 13.11 -8.50 -14.30
CA TRP A 95 13.45 -7.36 -13.46
C TRP A 95 12.62 -7.33 -12.16
N LEU A 96 11.29 -7.52 -12.26
CA LEU A 96 10.39 -7.62 -11.10
C LEU A 96 10.86 -8.69 -10.08
N ARG A 97 11.21 -9.89 -10.58
CA ARG A 97 11.71 -10.98 -9.72
C ARG A 97 13.05 -10.66 -9.08
N ALA A 98 13.98 -10.07 -9.84
CA ALA A 98 15.29 -9.69 -9.33
C ALA A 98 15.18 -8.66 -8.22
N GLU A 99 14.27 -7.70 -8.37
CA GLU A 99 14.11 -6.62 -7.40
C GLU A 99 13.37 -7.09 -6.13
N ILE A 100 12.41 -8.02 -6.24
CA ILE A 100 11.85 -8.72 -5.07
C ILE A 100 12.93 -9.48 -4.29
N GLU A 101 13.81 -10.22 -5.00
CA GLU A 101 14.88 -10.98 -4.36
C GLU A 101 15.90 -10.06 -3.66
N LYS A 102 16.24 -8.93 -4.29
CA LYS A 102 17.14 -7.92 -3.74
C LYS A 102 16.60 -7.29 -2.45
N GLN A 103 15.28 -7.09 -2.35
CA GLN A 103 14.67 -6.41 -1.20
C GLN A 103 14.19 -7.35 -0.10
N ALA A 104 13.80 -8.58 -0.45
CA ALA A 104 13.29 -9.57 0.49
C ALA A 104 14.04 -10.90 0.35
N PRO A 105 15.24 -11.01 0.94
CA PRO A 105 15.94 -12.28 1.07
C PRO A 105 15.04 -13.37 1.67
N ALA A 106 15.26 -14.62 1.26
CA ALA A 106 14.37 -15.74 1.59
C ALA A 106 14.09 -15.91 3.10
N ASP A 107 15.06 -15.65 3.96
CA ASP A 107 14.93 -15.74 5.42
C ASP A 107 14.07 -14.61 6.02
N LEU A 108 14.17 -13.39 5.48
CA LEU A 108 13.27 -12.30 5.85
C LEU A 108 11.84 -12.60 5.39
N LEU A 109 11.70 -13.13 4.18
CA LEU A 109 10.40 -13.45 3.63
C LEU A 109 9.68 -14.56 4.40
N ALA A 110 10.42 -15.59 4.82
CA ALA A 110 9.89 -16.65 5.68
C ALA A 110 9.38 -16.10 7.03
N ARG A 111 10.15 -15.18 7.64
CA ARG A 111 9.76 -14.49 8.89
C ARG A 111 8.51 -13.62 8.72
N LYS A 112 8.45 -12.82 7.66
CA LYS A 112 7.28 -11.98 7.32
C LYS A 112 6.04 -12.84 7.05
N GLN A 113 6.17 -13.92 6.28
CA GLN A 113 5.07 -14.86 6.06
C GLN A 113 4.56 -15.46 7.38
N LEU A 114 5.47 -15.90 8.26
CA LEU A 114 5.08 -16.44 9.56
C LEU A 114 4.40 -15.39 10.44
N PHE A 115 4.91 -14.16 10.47
CA PHE A 115 4.27 -13.03 11.14
C PHE A 115 2.83 -12.82 10.63
N LEU A 116 2.64 -12.65 9.32
CA LEU A 116 1.32 -12.38 8.73
C LEU A 116 0.32 -13.52 8.97
N ARG A 117 0.79 -14.77 8.94
CA ARG A 117 -0.02 -15.94 9.32
C ARG A 117 -0.37 -15.93 10.81
N THR A 118 0.58 -15.56 11.66
CA THR A 118 0.40 -15.53 13.11
C THR A 118 -0.63 -14.50 13.53
N VAL A 119 -0.56 -13.28 13.00
CA VAL A 119 -1.55 -12.23 13.32
C VAL A 119 -2.91 -12.48 12.68
N GLY A 120 -2.97 -13.32 11.64
CA GLY A 120 -4.21 -13.70 10.96
C GLY A 120 -4.50 -12.95 9.65
N LEU A 121 -3.53 -12.18 9.14
CA LEU A 121 -3.62 -11.45 7.88
C LEU A 121 -3.42 -12.34 6.65
N LEU A 122 -2.72 -13.47 6.81
CA LEU A 122 -2.45 -14.41 5.73
C LEU A 122 -2.97 -15.82 6.10
N PRO A 123 -3.75 -16.48 5.21
CA PRO A 123 -4.14 -17.87 5.40
C PRO A 123 -2.93 -18.82 5.54
N ALA A 124 -3.11 -19.91 6.29
CA ALA A 124 -2.03 -20.85 6.60
C ALA A 124 -1.47 -21.57 5.36
N ASP A 125 -2.29 -21.74 4.33
CA ASP A 125 -1.99 -22.39 3.06
C ASP A 125 -1.53 -21.41 1.96
N CYS A 126 -1.58 -20.10 2.21
CA CYS A 126 -1.17 -19.09 1.23
C CYS A 126 0.35 -18.86 1.28
N ASP A 127 1.03 -19.03 0.14
CA ASP A 127 2.44 -18.67 -0.05
C ASP A 127 2.58 -17.18 -0.38
N LEU A 128 3.24 -16.44 0.51
CA LEU A 128 3.37 -14.98 0.41
C LEU A 128 4.12 -14.56 -0.86
N LYS A 129 5.24 -15.21 -1.17
CA LYS A 129 6.10 -14.84 -2.31
C LYS A 129 5.36 -15.09 -3.62
N LYS A 130 4.81 -16.30 -3.75
CA LYS A 130 4.15 -16.78 -4.95
C LYS A 130 2.89 -15.98 -5.23
N THR A 131 2.07 -15.72 -4.21
CA THR A 131 0.85 -14.92 -4.38
C THR A 131 1.20 -13.48 -4.73
N LEU A 132 2.14 -12.84 -4.02
CA LEU A 132 2.55 -11.47 -4.33
C LEU A 132 3.12 -11.36 -5.76
N LEU A 133 4.03 -12.27 -6.14
CA LEU A 133 4.57 -12.32 -7.50
C LEU A 133 3.45 -12.47 -8.52
N GLY A 134 2.56 -13.45 -8.36
CA GLY A 134 1.46 -13.66 -9.32
C GLY A 134 0.59 -12.41 -9.50
N LEU A 135 0.30 -11.68 -8.40
CA LEU A 135 -0.44 -10.43 -8.46
C LEU A 135 0.34 -9.34 -9.20
N LEU A 136 1.61 -9.11 -8.83
CA LEU A 136 2.44 -8.08 -9.47
C LEU A 136 2.71 -8.37 -10.94
N GLU A 137 3.00 -9.63 -11.28
CA GLU A 137 3.19 -10.07 -12.67
C GLU A 137 1.93 -9.82 -13.51
N SER A 138 0.74 -10.04 -12.94
CA SER A 138 -0.53 -9.81 -13.64
C SER A 138 -0.82 -8.34 -13.94
N GLN A 139 -0.27 -7.42 -13.13
CA GLN A 139 -0.51 -5.98 -13.21
C GLN A 139 0.66 -5.21 -13.82
N LEU A 140 1.75 -5.89 -14.19
CA LEU A 140 2.95 -5.26 -14.73
C LEU A 140 2.72 -4.80 -16.18
N ALA A 141 2.53 -3.49 -16.37
CA ALA A 141 2.51 -2.88 -17.71
C ALA A 141 3.49 -1.72 -17.89
N GLY A 142 3.97 -1.14 -16.79
CA GLY A 142 4.96 -0.08 -16.79
C GLY A 142 5.45 0.14 -15.38
N TYR A 143 6.65 0.71 -15.27
CA TYR A 143 7.26 1.04 -13.99
C TYR A 143 8.32 2.13 -14.17
N TYR A 144 8.50 2.97 -13.15
CA TYR A 144 9.64 3.86 -13.01
C TYR A 144 10.70 3.26 -12.09
N ASP A 145 11.88 2.98 -12.64
CA ASP A 145 13.02 2.51 -11.88
C ASP A 145 13.79 3.68 -11.26
N THR A 146 13.68 3.82 -9.93
CA THR A 146 14.35 4.87 -9.15
C THR A 146 15.86 4.67 -9.02
N ASP A 147 16.41 3.48 -9.29
CA ASP A 147 17.86 3.22 -9.32
C ASP A 147 18.48 3.71 -10.63
N THR A 148 17.88 3.37 -11.76
CA THR A 148 18.41 3.73 -13.09
C THR A 148 17.87 5.05 -13.64
N LYS A 149 16.85 5.61 -12.98
CA LYS A 149 16.08 6.80 -13.39
C LYS A 149 15.41 6.60 -14.75
N THR A 150 14.88 5.39 -14.98
CA THR A 150 14.34 4.95 -16.27
C THR A 150 12.87 4.60 -16.15
N LEU A 151 12.05 5.21 -16.99
CA LEU A 151 10.69 4.79 -17.27
C LEU A 151 10.72 3.58 -18.22
N CYS A 152 10.24 2.44 -17.74
CA CYS A 152 10.11 1.22 -18.52
C CYS A 152 8.65 0.94 -18.82
N ILE A 153 8.30 0.77 -20.11
CA ILE A 153 6.97 0.33 -20.52
C ILE A 153 7.07 -1.09 -21.04
N VAL A 154 6.19 -1.95 -20.55
CA VAL A 154 6.13 -3.35 -20.98
C VAL A 154 5.28 -3.44 -22.23
N ARG A 155 5.86 -3.94 -23.31
CA ARG A 155 5.14 -4.18 -24.57
C ARG A 155 4.00 -5.18 -24.32
N ARG A 156 2.78 -4.77 -24.62
CA ARG A 156 1.59 -5.64 -24.55
C ARG A 156 1.18 -6.06 -25.96
N ASP A 157 1.02 -7.35 -26.16
CA ASP A 157 0.47 -7.87 -27.41
C ASP A 157 -1.04 -7.57 -27.42
N ASN A 158 -1.59 -7.14 -28.56
CA ASN A 158 -3.01 -6.84 -28.79
C ASN A 158 -3.61 -5.58 -28.12
N VAL A 159 -2.80 -4.74 -27.48
CA VAL A 159 -3.24 -3.39 -27.10
C VAL A 159 -2.81 -2.43 -28.20
N LYS A 160 -3.69 -1.49 -28.60
CA LYS A 160 -3.31 -0.41 -29.52
C LYS A 160 -2.12 0.34 -28.90
N PRO A 161 -0.92 0.31 -29.50
CA PRO A 161 0.24 0.97 -28.93
C PRO A 161 -0.10 2.44 -28.67
N PHE A 162 0.13 2.89 -27.45
CA PHE A 162 0.01 4.27 -27.01
C PHE A 162 -1.41 4.86 -27.12
N GLY A 163 -2.42 3.98 -27.02
CA GLY A 163 -3.84 4.31 -26.84
C GLY A 163 -4.14 5.00 -25.50
N LEU A 164 -5.42 5.17 -25.19
CA LEU A 164 -5.87 5.95 -24.03
C LEU A 164 -5.30 5.41 -22.71
N VAL A 165 -5.35 4.09 -22.52
CA VAL A 165 -4.93 3.43 -21.28
C VAL A 165 -3.42 3.59 -21.06
N GLU A 166 -2.60 3.41 -22.10
CA GLU A 166 -1.15 3.60 -22.01
C GLU A 166 -0.78 5.05 -21.68
N ARG A 167 -1.53 6.04 -22.20
CA ARG A 167 -1.31 7.45 -21.83
C ARG A 167 -1.63 7.73 -20.36
N ILE A 168 -2.69 7.11 -19.83
CA ILE A 168 -3.04 7.21 -18.40
C ILE A 168 -1.95 6.56 -17.53
N MET A 169 -1.48 5.36 -17.92
CA MET A 169 -0.37 4.68 -17.25
C MET A 169 0.92 5.50 -17.30
N LEU A 170 1.27 6.06 -18.46
CA LEU A 170 2.41 6.96 -18.62
C LEU A 170 2.32 8.18 -17.71
N ALA A 171 1.11 8.74 -17.50
CA ALA A 171 0.94 9.87 -16.59
C ALA A 171 1.27 9.48 -15.13
N HIS A 172 0.87 8.29 -14.68
CA HIS A 172 1.23 7.77 -13.36
C HIS A 172 2.75 7.62 -13.21
N GLU A 173 3.39 6.90 -14.12
CA GLU A 173 4.83 6.62 -14.02
C GLU A 173 5.71 7.86 -14.25
N LEU A 174 5.29 8.78 -15.11
CA LEU A 174 5.94 10.09 -15.26
C LEU A 174 5.72 10.97 -14.02
N GLY A 175 4.61 10.78 -13.30
CA GLY A 175 4.38 11.35 -11.98
C GLY A 175 5.46 10.91 -10.99
N HIS A 176 5.72 9.59 -10.90
CA HIS A 176 6.83 9.05 -10.11
C HIS A 176 8.18 9.62 -10.54
N ALA A 177 8.46 9.67 -11.85
CA ALA A 177 9.71 10.21 -12.36
C ALA A 177 9.88 11.70 -12.03
N LEU A 178 8.80 12.48 -12.04
CA LEU A 178 8.82 13.89 -11.70
C LEU A 178 9.06 14.07 -10.21
N ASP A 179 8.31 13.34 -9.38
CA ASP A 179 8.41 13.39 -7.93
C ASP A 179 9.82 12.97 -7.46
N ASP A 180 10.42 11.94 -8.05
CA ASP A 180 11.79 11.51 -7.74
C ASP A 180 12.85 12.58 -8.02
N GLN A 181 12.69 13.38 -9.08
CA GLN A 181 13.61 14.49 -9.35
C GLN A 181 13.50 15.63 -8.33
N HIS A 182 12.38 15.75 -7.63
CA HIS A 182 12.15 16.80 -6.63
C HIS A 182 12.32 16.34 -5.18
N ALA A 183 12.09 15.06 -4.90
CA ALA A 183 12.03 14.49 -3.55
C ALA A 183 13.02 13.35 -3.28
N ASP A 184 13.71 12.82 -4.30
CA ASP A 184 14.53 11.59 -4.20
C ASP A 184 13.72 10.45 -3.56
N LEU A 185 12.78 9.90 -4.35
CA LEU A 185 11.80 8.91 -3.88
C LEU A 185 12.49 7.67 -3.32
N LYS A 186 13.60 7.25 -3.93
CA LYS A 186 14.40 6.14 -3.40
C LYS A 186 14.84 6.42 -1.97
N LYS A 187 15.49 7.57 -1.74
CA LYS A 187 15.96 7.92 -0.40
C LYS A 187 14.80 8.06 0.58
N PHE A 188 13.70 8.68 0.18
CA PHE A 188 12.50 8.83 1.00
C PHE A 188 11.96 7.47 1.46
N LEU A 189 11.72 6.55 0.51
CA LEU A 189 11.19 5.22 0.81
C LEU A 189 12.18 4.36 1.61
N GLU A 190 13.48 4.42 1.33
CA GLU A 190 14.50 3.70 2.11
C GLU A 190 14.63 4.23 3.54
N THR A 191 14.32 5.51 3.78
CA THR A 191 14.43 6.14 5.09
C THR A 191 13.18 5.87 5.93
N HIS A 192 12.00 6.01 5.33
CA HIS A 192 10.72 6.03 6.06
C HIS A 192 9.87 4.77 5.90
N GLY A 193 10.06 4.02 4.82
CA GLY A 193 9.57 2.66 4.71
C GLY A 193 10.71 1.66 4.96
N GLY A 194 10.43 0.38 4.74
CA GLY A 194 11.41 -0.69 4.81
C GLY A 194 11.48 -1.36 6.17
N HIS A 195 10.77 -0.86 7.19
CA HIS A 195 11.01 -1.27 8.59
C HIS A 195 9.84 -2.04 9.22
N THR A 196 8.61 -1.74 8.83
CA THR A 196 7.36 -2.35 9.35
C THR A 196 6.28 -2.30 8.28
N GLU A 197 5.26 -3.14 8.36
CA GLU A 197 4.12 -3.09 7.43
C GLU A 197 3.42 -1.73 7.45
N ASP A 198 3.17 -1.17 8.64
CA ASP A 198 2.50 0.13 8.78
C ASP A 198 3.32 1.26 8.17
N GLY A 199 4.61 1.33 8.51
CA GLY A 199 5.52 2.34 7.94
C GLY A 199 5.70 2.20 6.43
N ASP A 200 5.74 0.96 5.91
CA ASP A 200 5.77 0.71 4.47
C ASP A 200 4.53 1.26 3.78
N LEU A 201 3.35 0.95 4.31
CA LEU A 201 2.07 1.41 3.77
C LEU A 201 1.97 2.93 3.88
N ALA A 202 2.40 3.53 5.00
CA ALA A 202 2.36 4.97 5.19
C ALA A 202 3.26 5.71 4.18
N ALA A 203 4.53 5.30 4.07
CA ALA A 203 5.49 5.93 3.17
C ALA A 203 5.11 5.73 1.69
N SER A 204 4.73 4.51 1.30
CA SER A 204 4.28 4.24 -0.06
C SER A 204 3.00 4.99 -0.43
N SER A 205 2.07 5.20 0.51
CA SER A 205 0.86 5.98 0.28
C SER A 205 1.17 7.42 -0.14
N VAL A 206 2.24 8.02 0.38
CA VAL A 206 2.67 9.36 -0.06
C VAL A 206 3.11 9.35 -1.52
N SER A 207 3.94 8.38 -1.91
CA SER A 207 4.45 8.27 -3.29
C SER A 207 3.35 7.88 -4.27
N GLU A 208 2.66 6.76 -4.02
CA GLU A 208 1.59 6.27 -4.90
C GLU A 208 0.40 7.21 -4.93
N GLY A 209 0.05 7.81 -3.80
CA GLY A 209 -1.01 8.82 -3.73
C GLY A 209 -0.72 10.03 -4.60
N SER A 210 0.54 10.49 -4.65
CA SER A 210 0.95 11.64 -5.47
C SER A 210 0.85 11.36 -6.97
N ALA A 211 1.32 10.18 -7.40
CA ALA A 211 1.22 9.74 -8.80
C ALA A 211 -0.24 9.48 -9.20
N THR A 212 -1.03 8.86 -8.32
CA THR A 212 -2.46 8.59 -8.52
C THR A 212 -3.26 9.88 -8.65
N ALA A 213 -3.02 10.86 -7.78
CA ALA A 213 -3.67 12.16 -7.86
C ALA A 213 -3.38 12.85 -9.19
N LEU A 214 -2.12 12.81 -9.65
CA LEU A 214 -1.74 13.36 -10.95
C LEU A 214 -2.46 12.63 -12.09
N MET A 215 -2.48 11.30 -12.05
CA MET A 215 -3.16 10.46 -13.02
C MET A 215 -4.67 10.78 -13.09
N MET A 216 -5.35 10.95 -11.95
CA MET A 216 -6.76 11.32 -11.93
C MET A 216 -7.01 12.70 -12.54
N ARG A 217 -6.16 13.69 -12.26
CA ARG A 217 -6.23 15.00 -12.91
C ARG A 217 -5.96 14.92 -14.41
N TYR A 218 -5.07 14.03 -14.84
CA TYR A 218 -4.80 13.77 -16.25
C TYR A 218 -6.04 13.20 -16.95
N MET A 219 -6.66 12.15 -16.38
CA MET A 219 -7.91 11.58 -16.89
C MET A 219 -9.03 12.62 -16.99
N MET A 220 -9.17 13.48 -15.99
CA MET A 220 -10.15 14.56 -16.01
C MET A 220 -9.88 15.60 -17.12
N ARG A 221 -8.61 15.96 -17.38
CA ARG A 221 -8.27 16.82 -18.52
C ARG A 221 -8.59 16.16 -19.86
N LEU A 222 -8.37 14.85 -19.99
CA LEU A 222 -8.79 14.11 -21.17
C LEU A 222 -10.32 14.16 -21.34
N GLN A 223 -11.08 14.01 -20.25
CA GLN A 223 -12.54 14.09 -20.27
C GLN A 223 -13.02 15.47 -20.71
N LEU A 224 -12.53 16.53 -20.07
CA LEU A 224 -12.93 17.92 -20.36
C LEU A 224 -12.55 18.35 -21.78
N SER A 225 -11.49 17.78 -22.36
CA SER A 225 -11.09 18.03 -23.75
C SER A 225 -11.78 17.12 -24.77
N GLY A 226 -12.65 16.20 -24.34
CA GLY A 226 -13.30 15.23 -25.22
C GLY A 226 -12.35 14.16 -25.78
N ARG A 227 -11.16 14.01 -25.20
CA ARG A 227 -10.15 13.01 -25.57
C ARG A 227 -10.28 11.70 -24.80
N LEU A 228 -11.13 11.66 -23.77
CA LEU A 228 -11.44 10.45 -23.02
C LEU A 228 -12.54 9.65 -23.74
N ASP A 229 -12.20 8.47 -24.25
CA ASP A 229 -13.17 7.53 -24.77
C ASP A 229 -13.59 6.53 -23.67
N ILE A 230 -14.80 6.70 -23.15
CA ILE A 230 -15.39 5.84 -22.12
C ILE A 230 -15.54 4.39 -22.63
N ALA A 231 -15.82 4.19 -23.92
CA ALA A 231 -15.99 2.86 -24.49
C ALA A 231 -14.65 2.11 -24.53
N GLU A 232 -13.55 2.79 -24.88
CA GLU A 232 -12.19 2.22 -24.82
C GLU A 232 -11.83 1.79 -23.39
N LEU A 233 -12.17 2.60 -22.38
CA LEU A 233 -11.93 2.26 -20.97
C LEU A 233 -12.77 1.06 -20.50
N LEU A 234 -14.05 1.00 -20.91
CA LEU A 234 -14.92 -0.11 -20.55
C LEU A 234 -14.47 -1.42 -21.20
N GLN A 235 -14.08 -1.35 -22.48
CA GLN A 235 -13.53 -2.50 -23.19
C GLN A 235 -12.26 -2.99 -22.50
N PHE A 236 -11.35 -2.08 -22.16
CA PHE A 236 -10.12 -2.42 -21.45
C PHE A 236 -10.41 -3.13 -20.10
N ASN A 237 -11.37 -2.62 -19.33
CA ASN A 237 -11.78 -3.26 -18.09
C ASN A 237 -12.33 -4.68 -18.31
N GLN A 238 -13.12 -4.89 -19.37
CA GLN A 238 -13.63 -6.22 -19.72
C GLN A 238 -12.49 -7.19 -20.10
N GLU A 239 -11.50 -6.72 -20.85
CA GLU A 239 -10.33 -7.52 -21.23
C GLU A 239 -9.47 -7.93 -20.03
N GLU A 240 -9.39 -7.09 -18.99
CA GLU A 240 -8.62 -7.35 -17.77
C GLU A 240 -9.46 -7.95 -16.62
N GLU A 241 -10.75 -8.23 -16.83
CA GLU A 241 -11.69 -8.63 -15.77
C GLU A 241 -11.17 -9.84 -14.98
N ALA A 242 -10.63 -10.86 -15.67
CA ALA A 242 -10.10 -12.06 -15.03
C ALA A 242 -8.90 -11.77 -14.11
N LYS A 243 -8.01 -10.85 -14.52
CA LYS A 243 -6.85 -10.44 -13.69
C LYS A 243 -7.31 -9.63 -12.49
N ASN A 244 -8.26 -8.72 -12.70
CA ASN A 244 -8.86 -7.93 -11.62
C ASN A 244 -9.56 -8.84 -10.60
N ARG A 245 -10.30 -9.85 -11.07
CA ARG A 245 -10.95 -10.83 -10.21
C ARG A 245 -9.93 -11.61 -9.36
N ALA A 246 -8.83 -12.07 -9.96
CA ALA A 246 -7.77 -12.76 -9.23
C ALA A 246 -7.16 -11.89 -8.12
N PHE A 247 -7.04 -10.57 -8.34
CA PHE A 247 -6.60 -9.62 -7.31
C PHE A 247 -7.60 -9.51 -6.16
N PHE A 248 -8.89 -9.37 -6.46
CA PHE A 248 -9.94 -9.23 -5.44
C PHE A 248 -10.25 -10.54 -4.69
N GLU A 249 -9.97 -11.70 -5.29
CA GLU A 249 -10.12 -13.02 -4.66
C GLU A 249 -8.89 -13.43 -3.84
N ALA A 250 -7.75 -12.75 -3.99
CA ALA A 250 -6.57 -12.98 -3.16
C ALA A 250 -6.85 -12.65 -1.69
N PRO A 251 -6.08 -13.21 -0.73
CA PRO A 251 -6.21 -12.84 0.67
C PRO A 251 -6.17 -11.33 0.87
N ARG A 252 -7.09 -10.80 1.69
CA ARG A 252 -7.33 -9.35 1.84
C ARG A 252 -6.09 -8.53 2.19
N TYR A 253 -5.10 -9.14 2.84
CA TYR A 253 -3.79 -8.52 3.04
C TYR A 253 -3.18 -7.93 1.76
N PHE A 254 -3.35 -8.59 0.60
CA PHE A 254 -2.83 -8.09 -0.68
C PHE A 254 -3.61 -6.90 -1.21
N THR A 255 -4.87 -6.74 -0.81
CA THR A 255 -5.69 -5.60 -1.24
C THR A 255 -5.18 -4.28 -0.67
N SER A 256 -4.45 -4.28 0.45
CA SER A 256 -3.85 -3.05 0.98
C SER A 256 -2.88 -2.37 0.01
N LEU A 257 -2.41 -3.08 -1.02
CA LEU A 257 -1.68 -2.48 -2.13
C LEU A 257 -2.53 -1.38 -2.80
N LEU A 258 -3.82 -1.65 -3.06
CA LEU A 258 -4.78 -0.66 -3.57
C LEU A 258 -5.05 0.46 -2.55
N GLY A 259 -5.08 0.11 -1.26
CA GLY A 259 -5.23 1.08 -0.17
C GLY A 259 -4.22 2.22 -0.21
N ALA A 260 -2.95 1.94 -0.53
CA ALA A 260 -1.92 2.97 -0.57
C ALA A 260 -2.16 4.05 -1.63
N TYR A 261 -2.69 3.68 -2.79
CA TYR A 261 -3.01 4.63 -3.87
C TYR A 261 -4.21 5.49 -3.50
N MET A 262 -5.30 4.85 -3.06
CA MET A 262 -6.58 5.54 -2.80
C MET A 262 -6.49 6.40 -1.54
N CYS A 263 -5.98 5.83 -0.44
CA CYS A 263 -5.83 6.57 0.81
C CYS A 263 -4.73 7.61 0.71
N GLY A 264 -3.62 7.32 0.01
CA GLY A 264 -2.56 8.29 -0.26
C GLY A 264 -3.03 9.49 -1.07
N MET A 265 -3.80 9.26 -2.14
CA MET A 265 -4.41 10.34 -2.92
C MET A 265 -5.36 11.18 -2.05
N ASN A 266 -6.23 10.54 -1.27
CA ASN A 266 -7.13 11.24 -0.35
C ASN A 266 -6.37 12.03 0.72
N PHE A 267 -5.29 11.46 1.26
CA PHE A 267 -4.41 12.08 2.23
C PHE A 267 -3.78 13.36 1.69
N LEU A 268 -3.19 13.32 0.49
CA LEU A 268 -2.60 14.51 -0.13
C LEU A 268 -3.66 15.53 -0.58
N ALA A 269 -4.87 15.07 -0.88
CA ALA A 269 -6.04 15.93 -1.07
C ALA A 269 -6.64 16.47 0.27
N LYS A 270 -6.00 16.19 1.41
CA LYS A 270 -6.42 16.59 2.76
C LYS A 270 -7.84 16.16 3.11
N GLY A 271 -8.24 14.97 2.66
CA GLY A 271 -9.59 14.43 2.86
C GLY A 271 -10.67 15.10 2.01
N ASN A 272 -10.30 16.02 1.11
CA ASN A 272 -11.24 16.76 0.28
C ASN A 272 -11.00 16.45 -1.20
N PHE A 273 -11.73 15.47 -1.72
CA PHE A 273 -11.67 15.05 -3.12
C PHE A 273 -12.01 16.18 -4.10
N ALA A 274 -12.82 17.18 -3.71
CA ALA A 274 -13.07 18.34 -4.55
C ALA A 274 -11.80 19.16 -4.80
N THR A 275 -10.81 19.13 -3.90
CA THR A 275 -9.50 19.75 -4.12
C THR A 275 -8.78 19.12 -5.33
N LEU A 276 -8.91 17.80 -5.50
CA LEU A 276 -8.35 17.09 -6.66
C LEU A 276 -9.02 17.51 -7.98
N LEU A 277 -10.35 17.72 -7.93
CA LEU A 277 -11.19 17.97 -9.10
C LEU A 277 -11.27 19.45 -9.51
N LEU A 278 -11.36 20.35 -8.54
CA LEU A 278 -11.75 21.74 -8.74
C LEU A 278 -10.76 22.74 -8.11
N GLY A 279 -9.78 22.24 -7.36
CA GLY A 279 -8.86 23.10 -6.62
C GLY A 279 -7.77 23.71 -7.48
N ASP A 280 -7.44 24.97 -7.19
CA ASP A 280 -6.17 25.61 -7.57
C ASP A 280 -4.99 25.13 -6.69
N ARG A 281 -5.28 24.36 -5.63
CA ARG A 281 -4.25 23.77 -4.75
C ARG A 281 -3.57 22.62 -5.45
N ASP A 282 -2.25 22.71 -5.52
CA ASP A 282 -1.40 21.73 -6.17
C ASP A 282 -1.04 20.62 -5.18
N VAL A 283 -1.68 19.45 -5.30
CA VAL A 283 -1.34 18.19 -4.60
C VAL A 283 0.17 17.92 -4.56
N GLY A 284 0.93 18.42 -5.55
CA GLY A 284 2.39 18.41 -5.51
C GLY A 284 2.99 19.10 -4.27
N GLN A 285 2.51 20.27 -3.87
CA GLN A 285 3.01 20.97 -2.69
C GLN A 285 2.73 20.18 -1.41
N GLU A 286 1.55 19.58 -1.28
CA GLU A 286 1.25 18.64 -0.20
C GLU A 286 2.17 17.42 -0.22
N PHE A 287 2.48 16.87 -1.40
CA PHE A 287 3.46 15.79 -1.52
C PHE A 287 4.85 16.22 -1.00
N LEU A 288 5.36 17.38 -1.42
CA LEU A 288 6.67 17.87 -0.96
C LEU A 288 6.68 18.16 0.55
N ALA A 289 5.56 18.65 1.10
CA ALA A 289 5.39 18.82 2.55
C ALA A 289 5.43 17.47 3.28
N ALA A 290 4.72 16.46 2.76
CA ALA A 290 4.71 15.10 3.30
C ALA A 290 6.07 14.41 3.15
N VAL A 291 6.85 14.68 2.11
CA VAL A 291 8.24 14.18 2.03
C VAL A 291 9.11 14.80 3.11
N LYS A 292 8.91 16.09 3.42
CA LYS A 292 9.69 16.82 4.43
C LYS A 292 9.35 16.42 5.86
N ASP A 293 8.08 16.18 6.15
CA ASP A 293 7.60 15.60 7.42
C ASP A 293 6.69 14.39 7.14
N PRO A 294 7.24 13.18 6.99
CA PRO A 294 6.47 12.00 6.57
C PRO A 294 5.35 11.61 7.54
N PRO A 295 4.22 11.07 7.08
CA PRO A 295 3.30 10.40 7.99
C PRO A 295 4.00 9.23 8.68
N ARG A 296 3.74 9.04 9.97
CA ARG A 296 4.37 8.01 10.81
C ARG A 296 3.59 6.69 10.82
N SER A 297 2.32 6.71 10.41
CA SER A 297 1.42 5.55 10.44
C SER A 297 0.36 5.58 9.34
N THR A 298 -0.27 4.45 9.08
CA THR A 298 -1.46 4.38 8.20
C THR A 298 -2.66 5.09 8.78
N GLU A 299 -2.77 5.25 10.10
CA GLU A 299 -3.81 6.09 10.73
C GLU A 299 -3.76 7.53 10.22
N GLN A 300 -2.57 8.13 10.18
CA GLN A 300 -2.38 9.48 9.63
C GLN A 300 -2.71 9.58 8.13
N ILE A 301 -2.58 8.48 7.38
CA ILE A 301 -3.00 8.40 5.98
C ILE A 301 -4.53 8.29 5.86
N LEU A 302 -5.16 7.48 6.72
CA LEU A 302 -6.59 7.19 6.71
C LEU A 302 -7.43 8.39 7.21
N HIS A 303 -6.89 9.13 8.17
CA HIS A 303 -7.50 10.29 8.82
C HIS A 303 -6.62 11.53 8.58
N PRO A 304 -6.74 12.21 7.43
CA PRO A 304 -5.81 13.27 7.04
C PRO A 304 -5.75 14.43 8.05
N GLU A 305 -6.82 14.68 8.80
CA GLU A 305 -6.84 15.65 9.90
C GLU A 305 -5.85 15.30 11.01
N LYS A 306 -5.64 14.02 11.32
CA LYS A 306 -4.64 13.55 12.30
C LYS A 306 -3.20 13.80 11.86
N TYR A 307 -2.97 14.25 10.62
CA TYR A 307 -1.65 14.67 10.13
C TYR A 307 -1.61 16.17 9.80
N TRP A 308 -2.57 16.68 9.04
CA TRP A 308 -2.54 18.04 8.49
C TRP A 308 -2.98 19.13 9.48
N ASP A 309 -3.83 18.79 10.44
CA ASP A 309 -4.22 19.72 11.50
C ASP A 309 -3.27 19.56 12.69
N ALA A 310 -2.44 20.57 12.93
CA ALA A 310 -1.49 20.58 14.04
C ALA A 310 -2.17 20.42 15.41
N ALA A 311 -3.44 20.83 15.56
CA ALA A 311 -4.19 20.68 16.80
C ALA A 311 -4.74 19.26 17.00
N ALA A 312 -4.92 18.51 15.91
CA ALA A 312 -5.39 17.13 15.92
C ALA A 312 -4.29 16.10 15.61
N ARG A 313 -3.03 16.57 15.48
CA ARG A 313 -1.88 15.73 15.11
C ARG A 313 -1.73 14.55 16.06
N ASP A 314 -1.84 13.35 15.51
CA ASP A 314 -1.75 12.12 16.26
C ASP A 314 -0.44 11.38 15.97
N GLU A 315 0.44 11.29 16.97
CA GLU A 315 1.69 10.53 16.84
C GLU A 315 1.50 9.14 17.46
N PRO A 316 1.96 8.06 16.80
CA PRO A 316 1.81 6.71 17.33
C PRO A 316 2.68 6.52 18.58
N VAL A 317 2.21 5.66 19.48
CA VAL A 317 2.97 5.15 20.62
C VAL A 317 4.08 4.24 20.11
N LEU A 318 5.32 4.60 20.40
CA LEU A 318 6.51 3.82 20.09
C LEU A 318 6.91 2.99 21.32
N VAL A 319 7.08 1.67 21.12
CA VAL A 319 7.54 0.73 22.16
C VAL A 319 9.03 0.47 21.98
N SER A 320 9.80 0.47 23.08
CA SER A 320 11.23 0.14 23.02
C SER A 320 11.47 -1.34 22.69
N ASP A 321 12.02 -1.60 21.51
CA ASP A 321 12.43 -2.94 21.07
C ASP A 321 13.42 -3.61 22.02
N ASP A 322 14.39 -2.87 22.56
CA ASP A 322 15.39 -3.41 23.48
C ASP A 322 14.77 -3.90 24.79
N ASP A 323 13.82 -3.14 25.33
CA ASP A 323 13.13 -3.50 26.57
C ASP A 323 12.21 -4.70 26.32
N MET A 324 11.52 -4.73 25.19
CA MET A 324 10.69 -5.86 24.78
C MET A 324 11.50 -7.14 24.55
N ARG A 325 12.68 -7.04 23.92
CA ARG A 325 13.59 -8.18 23.75
C ARG A 325 14.05 -8.75 25.09
N LYS A 326 14.35 -7.90 26.08
CA LYS A 326 14.69 -8.33 27.45
C LYS A 326 13.49 -8.96 28.16
N LEU A 327 12.31 -8.36 28.01
CA LEU A 327 11.09 -8.81 28.66
C LEU A 327 10.67 -10.20 28.17
N LEU A 328 10.74 -10.43 26.86
CA LEU A 328 10.39 -11.67 26.18
C LEU A 328 11.52 -12.71 26.17
N ALA A 329 12.72 -12.38 26.68
CA ALA A 329 13.83 -13.31 26.70
C ALA A 329 13.52 -14.55 27.55
N SER A 330 13.78 -15.73 26.98
CA SER A 330 13.73 -17.01 27.67
C SER A 330 14.83 -17.93 27.12
N ALA A 331 15.28 -18.89 27.93
CA ALA A 331 16.33 -19.83 27.52
C ALA A 331 15.95 -20.57 26.23
N GLY A 332 16.87 -20.59 25.25
CA GLY A 332 16.67 -21.28 23.98
C GLY A 332 15.63 -20.66 23.04
N ARG A 333 15.19 -19.42 23.29
CA ARG A 333 14.21 -18.72 22.46
C ARG A 333 14.66 -17.30 22.17
N PHE A 334 14.52 -16.88 20.92
CA PHE A 334 15.04 -15.60 20.44
C PHE A 334 13.97 -14.85 19.67
N VAL A 335 13.94 -13.52 19.81
CA VAL A 335 13.14 -12.64 18.95
C VAL A 335 13.77 -12.61 17.55
N VAL A 336 13.03 -13.10 16.56
CA VAL A 336 13.50 -13.29 15.18
C VAL A 336 12.90 -12.30 14.19
N HIS A 337 11.76 -11.69 14.54
CA HIS A 337 11.06 -10.66 13.76
C HIS A 337 10.40 -9.66 14.70
N ALA A 338 10.31 -8.39 14.28
CA ALA A 338 9.54 -7.37 14.97
C ALA A 338 8.89 -6.46 13.93
N ASP A 339 7.63 -6.07 14.17
CA ASP A 339 6.82 -5.36 13.17
C ASP A 339 5.79 -4.43 13.84
N THR A 340 5.12 -3.62 13.03
CA THR A 340 3.98 -2.78 13.40
C THR A 340 2.90 -3.01 12.35
N VAL A 341 1.72 -3.40 12.79
CA VAL A 341 0.60 -3.79 11.94
C VAL A 341 -0.10 -2.54 11.38
N GLY A 342 -0.37 -1.55 12.23
CA GLY A 342 -1.04 -0.30 11.82
C GLY A 342 -2.55 -0.41 11.70
N GLU A 343 -3.22 0.74 11.71
CA GLU A 343 -4.69 0.82 11.62
C GLU A 343 -5.23 0.11 10.38
N MET A 344 -4.67 0.37 9.20
CA MET A 344 -5.19 -0.20 7.94
C MET A 344 -5.21 -1.72 7.96
N LEU A 345 -4.15 -2.35 8.50
CA LEU A 345 -4.10 -3.80 8.59
C LEU A 345 -4.93 -4.33 9.77
N CYS A 346 -5.05 -3.60 10.88
CA CYS A 346 -6.01 -3.92 11.94
C CYS A 346 -7.45 -3.92 11.41
N ALA A 347 -7.80 -2.99 10.53
CA ALA A 347 -9.10 -2.94 9.87
C ALA A 347 -9.30 -4.16 8.95
N ILE A 348 -8.31 -4.49 8.12
CA ILE A 348 -8.34 -5.69 7.27
C ILE A 348 -8.49 -6.97 8.11
N LEU A 349 -7.76 -7.07 9.22
CA LEU A 349 -7.78 -8.20 10.13
C LEU A 349 -9.17 -8.41 10.78
N THR A 350 -9.82 -7.32 11.17
CA THR A 350 -11.11 -7.33 11.89
C THR A 350 -12.32 -7.33 10.96
N THR A 351 -12.12 -7.14 9.65
CA THR A 351 -13.22 -7.23 8.70
C THR A 351 -13.68 -8.69 8.57
N PRO A 352 -15.00 -8.99 8.66
CA PRO A 352 -15.53 -10.35 8.60
C PRO A 352 -15.00 -11.16 7.40
N LYS A 353 -14.70 -12.44 7.61
CA LYS A 353 -14.07 -13.30 6.60
C LYS A 353 -14.93 -13.53 5.35
N ASP A 354 -16.25 -13.51 5.51
CA ASP A 354 -17.25 -13.70 4.48
C ASP A 354 -17.64 -12.40 3.76
N ALA A 355 -17.17 -11.25 4.26
CA ALA A 355 -17.42 -9.99 3.58
C ALA A 355 -16.78 -10.01 2.18
N LYS A 356 -17.55 -9.61 1.18
CA LYS A 356 -17.08 -9.57 -0.20
C LYS A 356 -16.26 -8.31 -0.43
N ALA A 357 -15.21 -8.43 -1.27
CA ALA A 357 -14.56 -7.25 -1.81
C ALA A 357 -15.57 -6.51 -2.70
N ASP A 358 -15.81 -5.24 -2.39
CA ASP A 358 -16.58 -4.34 -3.25
C ASP A 358 -15.58 -3.38 -3.91
N PRO A 359 -15.28 -3.56 -5.21
CA PRO A 359 -14.35 -2.70 -5.92
C PRO A 359 -14.70 -1.21 -5.78
N LEU A 360 -15.98 -0.83 -5.82
CA LEU A 360 -16.38 0.57 -5.70
C LEU A 360 -16.09 1.11 -4.30
N ALA A 361 -16.40 0.34 -3.25
CA ALA A 361 -16.10 0.74 -1.89
C ALA A 361 -14.58 0.88 -1.67
N MET A 362 -13.76 -0.01 -2.25
CA MET A 362 -12.30 0.03 -2.15
C MET A 362 -11.66 1.29 -2.74
N ALA A 363 -12.37 2.01 -3.63
CA ALA A 363 -11.93 3.31 -4.14
C ALA A 363 -11.98 4.42 -3.08
N MET A 364 -12.75 4.20 -2.01
CA MET A 364 -13.00 5.18 -0.96
C MET A 364 -12.09 4.90 0.23
N SER A 365 -11.48 5.95 0.81
CA SER A 365 -10.63 5.82 2.00
C SER A 365 -11.36 5.15 3.18
N ALA A 366 -12.67 5.41 3.33
CA ALA A 366 -13.50 4.85 4.40
C ALA A 366 -13.60 3.31 4.38
N TYR A 367 -13.30 2.65 3.26
CA TYR A 367 -13.25 1.18 3.20
C TYR A 367 -12.04 0.60 3.96
N TRP A 368 -10.97 1.38 4.07
CA TRP A 368 -9.67 0.93 4.59
C TRP A 368 -9.52 1.11 6.11
N THR A 369 -10.61 1.49 6.79
CA THR A 369 -10.74 1.50 8.25
C THR A 369 -12.13 0.97 8.65
N ASN A 370 -12.32 0.68 9.94
CA ASN A 370 -13.61 0.29 10.50
C ASN A 370 -13.65 0.64 12.01
N PRO A 371 -14.82 0.56 12.67
CA PRO A 371 -14.93 0.90 14.09
C PRO A 371 -13.98 0.13 15.01
N ALA A 372 -13.67 -1.14 14.70
CA ALA A 372 -12.77 -1.94 15.52
C ALA A 372 -11.30 -1.50 15.40
N ALA A 373 -10.91 -0.80 14.34
CA ALA A 373 -9.55 -0.35 14.12
C ALA A 373 -9.38 1.16 14.31
N ALA A 374 -10.45 1.95 14.26
CA ALA A 374 -10.43 3.38 14.52
C ALA A 374 -9.94 3.66 15.95
N GLY A 375 -9.17 4.74 16.12
CA GLY A 375 -8.55 5.07 17.41
C GLY A 375 -7.33 4.21 17.74
N TRP A 376 -6.75 3.51 16.76
CA TRP A 376 -5.45 2.86 16.91
C TRP A 376 -4.41 3.89 17.32
N GLY A 377 -3.77 3.73 18.48
CA GLY A 377 -2.78 4.67 18.99
C GLY A 377 -1.33 4.21 18.81
N GLY A 378 -1.09 3.05 18.19
CA GLY A 378 0.23 2.43 18.06
C GLY A 378 0.23 0.93 18.37
N ASP A 379 1.12 0.17 17.75
CA ASP A 379 1.30 -1.24 18.06
C ASP A 379 2.74 -1.73 17.82
N ARG A 380 3.09 -2.85 18.47
CA ARG A 380 4.37 -3.51 18.27
C ARG A 380 4.26 -5.02 18.42
N PHE A 381 4.59 -5.73 17.34
CA PHE A 381 4.60 -7.18 17.24
C PHE A 381 6.02 -7.72 17.38
N PHE A 382 6.17 -8.85 18.07
CA PHE A 382 7.42 -9.61 18.19
C PHE A 382 7.17 -11.10 17.90
N LEU A 383 7.90 -11.65 16.94
CA LEU A 383 7.97 -13.08 16.68
C LEU A 383 9.19 -13.67 17.37
N LEU A 384 9.00 -14.81 18.02
CA LEU A 384 10.06 -15.60 18.60
C LEU A 384 10.10 -17.00 18.00
N ALA A 385 11.30 -17.56 17.93
CA ALA A 385 11.52 -18.95 17.58
C ALA A 385 12.53 -19.60 18.54
N ALA A 386 12.41 -20.91 18.69
CA ALA A 386 13.32 -21.72 19.46
C ALA A 386 14.62 -21.98 18.67
N GLY A 387 15.75 -22.00 19.37
CA GLY A 387 17.03 -22.35 18.77
C GLY A 387 18.20 -22.33 19.76
N SER A 388 19.39 -22.68 19.27
CA SER A 388 20.64 -22.56 20.05
C SER A 388 21.28 -21.17 19.95
N SER A 389 20.92 -20.40 18.91
CA SER A 389 21.32 -19.01 18.70
C SER A 389 20.21 -18.24 17.99
N ALA A 390 20.28 -16.90 18.02
CA ALA A 390 19.33 -16.05 17.30
C ALA A 390 19.36 -16.27 15.79
N GLU A 391 20.54 -16.58 15.23
CA GLU A 391 20.71 -16.86 13.80
C GLU A 391 20.02 -18.17 13.39
N GLU A 392 20.24 -19.25 14.16
CA GLU A 392 19.61 -20.54 13.87
C GLU A 392 18.09 -20.45 14.05
N ALA A 393 17.63 -19.83 15.14
CA ALA A 393 16.21 -19.62 15.39
C ALA A 393 15.54 -18.81 14.26
N GLY A 394 16.21 -17.77 13.75
CA GLY A 394 15.70 -16.94 12.66
C GLY A 394 15.58 -17.66 11.32
N LYS A 395 16.40 -18.69 11.08
CA LYS A 395 16.35 -19.52 9.87
C LYS A 395 15.35 -20.67 10.01
N SER A 396 15.32 -21.33 11.17
CA SER A 396 14.52 -22.55 11.36
C SER A 396 13.08 -22.27 11.77
N LEU A 397 12.82 -21.13 12.43
CA LEU A 397 11.50 -20.70 12.90
C LEU A 397 10.75 -21.76 13.73
N ARG A 398 11.49 -22.62 14.43
CA ARG A 398 10.94 -23.75 15.20
C ARG A 398 10.15 -23.26 16.41
N ASP A 399 9.05 -23.96 16.71
CA ASP A 399 8.16 -23.69 17.85
C ASP A 399 7.85 -22.18 18.02
N PRO A 400 7.21 -21.54 17.01
CA PRO A 400 7.04 -20.11 17.03
C PRO A 400 6.12 -19.66 18.17
N ARG A 401 6.44 -18.49 18.70
CA ARG A 401 5.66 -17.75 19.70
C ARG A 401 5.58 -16.30 19.26
N ALA A 402 4.49 -15.60 19.57
CA ALA A 402 4.45 -14.17 19.33
C ALA A 402 3.75 -13.39 20.43
N ALA A 403 4.18 -12.16 20.62
CA ALA A 403 3.55 -11.18 21.48
C ALA A 403 3.28 -9.91 20.67
N TRP A 404 2.05 -9.39 20.75
CA TRP A 404 1.63 -8.19 20.05
C TRP A 404 0.99 -7.22 21.03
N LEU A 405 1.63 -6.07 21.24
CA LEU A 405 1.08 -5.00 22.05
C LEU A 405 0.35 -4.01 21.14
N THR A 406 -0.86 -3.65 21.50
CA THR A 406 -1.69 -2.64 20.83
C THR A 406 -2.10 -1.59 21.83
N PHE A 407 -2.17 -0.33 21.40
CA PHE A 407 -2.57 0.82 22.19
C PHE A 407 -3.64 1.58 21.44
N TRP A 408 -4.53 2.23 22.18
CA TRP A 408 -5.76 2.82 21.65
C TRP A 408 -6.00 4.19 22.28
N ASP A 409 -6.68 5.07 21.54
CA ASP A 409 -7.01 6.42 22.00
C ASP A 409 -7.96 6.41 23.20
N THR A 410 -8.90 5.46 23.23
CA THR A 410 -9.83 5.28 24.35
C THR A 410 -9.96 3.82 24.78
N GLU A 411 -10.47 3.61 26.00
CA GLU A 411 -10.84 2.28 26.50
C GLU A 411 -11.85 1.57 25.61
N LYS A 412 -12.74 2.34 24.98
CA LYS A 412 -13.79 1.84 24.10
C LYS A 412 -13.17 1.26 22.83
N ASP A 413 -12.25 2.00 22.20
CA ASP A 413 -11.58 1.57 20.96
C ASP A 413 -10.81 0.26 21.20
N ARG A 414 -10.09 0.16 22.33
CA ARG A 414 -9.43 -1.08 22.79
C ARG A 414 -10.42 -2.25 22.88
N ASP A 415 -11.57 -2.03 23.49
CA ASP A 415 -12.56 -3.07 23.74
C ASP A 415 -13.29 -3.49 22.45
N GLU A 416 -13.53 -2.56 21.52
CA GLU A 416 -14.06 -2.85 20.18
C GLU A 416 -13.08 -3.71 19.37
N PHE A 417 -11.77 -3.41 19.41
CA PHE A 417 -10.75 -4.24 18.75
C PHE A 417 -10.64 -5.64 19.36
N LEU A 418 -10.65 -5.74 20.69
CA LEU A 418 -10.62 -7.04 21.39
C LEU A 418 -11.81 -7.91 20.99
N ALA A 419 -13.03 -7.34 21.02
CA ALA A 419 -14.25 -8.04 20.65
C ALA A 419 -14.23 -8.49 19.17
N ALA A 420 -13.74 -7.65 18.26
CA ALA A 420 -13.60 -8.01 16.86
C ALA A 420 -12.58 -9.13 16.64
N CYS A 421 -11.45 -9.10 17.38
CA CYS A 421 -10.49 -10.19 17.37
C CYS A 421 -11.13 -11.50 17.83
N GLU A 422 -11.91 -11.52 18.92
CA GLU A 422 -12.60 -12.73 19.38
C GLU A 422 -13.48 -13.38 18.31
N GLN A 423 -14.13 -12.59 17.46
CA GLN A 423 -14.95 -13.07 16.34
C GLN A 423 -14.11 -13.62 15.17
N ALA A 424 -12.84 -13.24 15.09
CA ALA A 424 -11.86 -13.74 14.12
C ALA A 424 -10.74 -14.53 14.85
N PRO A 425 -11.03 -15.73 15.38
CA PRO A 425 -10.06 -16.49 16.18
C PRO A 425 -8.84 -16.88 15.35
N ALA A 426 -7.67 -16.66 15.94
CA ALA A 426 -6.39 -17.18 15.45
C ALA A 426 -5.92 -18.33 16.36
N PRO A 427 -5.34 -19.42 15.82
CA PRO A 427 -4.91 -20.56 16.61
C PRO A 427 -3.95 -20.18 17.74
N GLY A 428 -4.25 -20.60 18.96
CA GLY A 428 -3.41 -20.36 20.13
C GLY A 428 -3.27 -18.89 20.52
N ARG A 429 -4.17 -18.00 20.05
CA ARG A 429 -4.22 -16.60 20.46
C ARG A 429 -4.94 -16.45 21.78
N ALA A 430 -4.31 -15.77 22.73
CA ALA A 430 -4.93 -15.28 23.96
C ALA A 430 -4.68 -13.77 24.07
N ALA A 431 -5.63 -13.01 24.59
CA ALA A 431 -5.50 -11.58 24.80
C ALA A 431 -5.63 -11.23 26.29
N VAL A 432 -4.88 -10.23 26.73
CA VAL A 432 -5.02 -9.62 28.06
C VAL A 432 -5.01 -8.10 27.92
N LYS A 433 -5.77 -7.40 28.77
CA LYS A 433 -5.71 -5.93 28.85
C LYS A 433 -4.38 -5.50 29.48
N VAL A 434 -3.84 -4.38 29.00
CA VAL A 434 -2.61 -3.77 29.48
C VAL A 434 -2.93 -2.32 29.82
N GLY A 435 -3.21 -2.07 31.11
CA GLY A 435 -3.74 -0.77 31.54
C GLY A 435 -5.13 -0.46 30.98
N SER A 436 -5.49 0.82 30.95
CA SER A 436 -6.76 1.33 30.43
C SER A 436 -6.74 1.45 28.89
N LEU A 437 -5.58 1.68 28.28
CA LEU A 437 -5.50 1.96 26.84
C LEU A 437 -4.85 0.87 26.00
N GLY A 438 -4.33 -0.20 26.61
CA GLY A 438 -3.57 -1.23 25.90
C GLY A 438 -4.18 -2.63 25.93
N ALA A 439 -3.76 -3.46 24.99
CA ALA A 439 -3.96 -4.91 25.02
C ALA A 439 -2.70 -5.64 24.52
N ALA A 440 -2.44 -6.82 25.08
CA ALA A 440 -1.39 -7.73 24.64
C ALA A 440 -2.01 -9.04 24.13
N PHE A 441 -1.70 -9.39 22.89
CA PHE A 441 -2.05 -10.67 22.28
C PHE A 441 -0.83 -11.60 22.30
N PHE A 442 -1.05 -12.82 22.76
CA PHE A 442 -0.03 -13.87 22.82
C PHE A 442 -0.43 -15.02 21.92
N TYR A 443 0.52 -15.53 21.14
CA TYR A 443 0.32 -16.61 20.18
C TYR A 443 1.24 -17.77 20.51
N GLY A 444 0.65 -18.94 20.74
CA GLY A 444 1.36 -20.19 21.03
C GLY A 444 1.95 -20.29 22.44
N PHE A 445 1.98 -19.21 23.22
CA PHE A 445 2.47 -19.22 24.60
C PHE A 445 1.64 -20.18 25.46
N ALA A 446 2.31 -21.01 26.26
CA ALA A 446 1.63 -21.76 27.33
C ALA A 446 1.11 -20.79 28.40
N ASP A 447 0.08 -21.19 29.15
CA ASP A 447 -0.56 -20.33 30.15
C ASP A 447 0.43 -19.75 31.18
N ALA A 448 1.36 -20.58 31.68
CA ALA A 448 2.38 -20.14 32.63
C ALA A 448 3.37 -19.14 32.00
N GLU A 449 3.77 -19.34 30.74
CA GLU A 449 4.66 -18.40 30.03
C GLU A 449 3.94 -17.06 29.82
N ARG A 450 2.68 -17.10 29.40
CA ARG A 450 1.84 -15.90 29.21
C ARG A 450 1.67 -15.13 30.52
N GLN A 451 1.34 -15.81 31.62
CA GLN A 451 1.21 -15.18 32.94
C GLN A 451 2.51 -14.54 33.40
N ALA A 452 3.65 -15.21 33.20
CA ALA A 452 4.96 -14.66 33.54
C ALA A 452 5.30 -13.40 32.72
N VAL A 453 5.01 -13.40 31.42
CA VAL A 453 5.22 -12.23 30.56
C VAL A 453 4.28 -11.08 30.93
N THR A 454 3.01 -11.38 31.22
CA THR A 454 2.01 -10.38 31.65
C THR A 454 2.42 -9.72 32.98
N ALA A 455 2.84 -10.51 33.97
CA ALA A 455 3.31 -9.99 35.25
C ALA A 455 4.58 -9.10 35.10
N LYS A 456 5.46 -9.43 34.15
CA LYS A 456 6.62 -8.57 33.81
C LYS A 456 6.18 -7.26 33.18
N LEU A 457 5.22 -7.28 32.25
CA LEU A 457 4.67 -6.07 31.62
C LEU A 457 4.07 -5.11 32.65
N GLU A 458 3.35 -5.62 33.65
CA GLU A 458 2.76 -4.79 34.71
C GLU A 458 3.81 -4.25 35.69
N LYS A 459 4.76 -5.09 36.10
CA LYS A 459 5.77 -4.72 37.10
C LYS A 459 6.85 -3.78 36.54
N SER A 460 7.23 -3.96 35.29
CA SER A 460 8.34 -3.24 34.64
C SER A 460 8.05 -3.11 33.14
N PRO A 461 7.09 -2.24 32.77
CA PRO A 461 6.72 -2.07 31.36
C PRO A 461 7.90 -1.58 30.53
N PRO A 462 7.96 -1.92 29.23
CA PRO A 462 8.95 -1.37 28.33
C PRO A 462 8.79 0.15 28.26
N ARG A 463 9.87 0.88 27.97
CA ARG A 463 9.75 2.32 27.68
C ARG A 463 8.82 2.52 26.49
N MET A 464 7.87 3.42 26.65
CA MET A 464 6.94 3.84 25.61
C MET A 464 6.96 5.37 25.48
N THR A 465 6.85 5.86 24.25
CA THR A 465 6.81 7.31 23.98
C THR A 465 5.75 7.66 22.96
N ARG A 466 5.06 8.78 23.15
CA ARG A 466 4.16 9.41 22.17
C ARG A 466 4.65 10.84 21.93
N ALA A 467 4.81 11.25 20.68
CA ALA A 467 5.38 12.57 20.33
C ALA A 467 6.70 12.88 21.09
N ALA A 468 7.61 11.90 21.16
CA ALA A 468 8.89 11.95 21.89
C ALA A 468 8.80 12.20 23.41
N LYS A 469 7.61 12.14 24.01
CA LYS A 469 7.41 12.23 25.47
C LYS A 469 7.13 10.85 26.05
N PRO A 470 7.54 10.56 27.29
CA PRO A 470 7.14 9.33 27.98
C PRO A 470 5.62 9.17 27.97
N TRP A 471 5.16 7.96 27.65
CA TRP A 471 3.75 7.62 27.59
C TRP A 471 3.50 6.30 28.34
N SER A 472 2.28 6.12 28.87
CA SER A 472 1.92 4.93 29.64
C SER A 472 0.44 4.59 29.43
N PRO A 473 0.08 3.33 29.15
CA PRO A 473 -1.31 2.90 29.03
C PRO A 473 -2.02 2.78 30.39
N TRP A 474 -1.33 3.02 31.51
CA TRP A 474 -1.88 3.00 32.88
C TRP A 474 -2.13 4.39 33.46
N ALA A 475 -1.68 5.45 32.79
CA ALA A 475 -1.91 6.81 33.23
C ALA A 475 -3.30 7.26 32.74
N MET A 476 -4.16 7.68 33.67
CA MET A 476 -5.36 8.47 33.36
C MET A 476 -4.99 9.95 33.29
#